data_AF-A0A959L2B1-F1
#
_entry.id   AF-A0A959L2B1-F1
#
_cell.length_a   1.000
_cell.length_b   1.000
_cell.length_c   1.000
_cell.angle_alpha   90.00
_cell.angle_beta   90.00
_cell.angle_gamma   90.00
#
_symmetry.space_group_name_H-M   'P 1'
#
loop_
_entity.id
_entity.type
_entity.pdbx_description
1 polymer ?
#
loop_
_entity_poly.entity_id
_entity_poly.type
_entity_poly.pdbx_seq_one_letter_code
_entity_poly.pdbx_strand_id
1 'polypeptide(L)'
;TTCYYLLEKETNVDTAKKAILNLLNYLQIVNVTKEILVQAVRSDFGEFEDGVQYFSAVTIDNITAFITRNKRDFKTALIPILSGEEL
;
A
#
# COMPACT_ATOMS: atom_id res chain seq x y z
N THR A 1 8.01 -5.55 0.36
CA THR A 1 8.72 -6.84 0.20
C THR A 1 8.08 -7.73 -0.86
N THR A 2 6.75 -7.87 -0.87
CA THR A 2 6.00 -8.69 -1.85
C THR A 2 6.30 -8.36 -3.32
N CYS A 3 6.31 -7.08 -3.70
CA CYS A 3 6.61 -6.69 -5.09
C CYS A 3 8.00 -7.16 -5.54
N TYR A 4 9.02 -7.00 -4.70
CA TYR A 4 10.38 -7.48 -5.01
C TYR A 4 10.40 -9.01 -5.16
N TYR A 5 9.79 -9.73 -4.21
CA TYR A 5 9.72 -11.20 -4.25
C TYR A 5 9.05 -11.72 -5.52
N LEU A 6 7.92 -11.13 -5.92
CA LEU A 6 7.22 -11.51 -7.15
C LEU A 6 8.05 -11.20 -8.39
N LEU A 7 8.66 -10.01 -8.47
CA LEU A 7 9.51 -9.65 -9.60
C LEU A 7 10.73 -10.56 -9.73
N GLU A 8 11.39 -10.89 -8.61
CA GLU A 8 12.54 -11.81 -8.61
C GLU A 8 12.12 -13.20 -9.11
N LYS A 9 10.99 -13.70 -8.63
CA LYS A 9 10.45 -15.02 -9.00
C LYS A 9 10.09 -15.12 -10.49
N GLU A 10 9.52 -14.06 -11.06
CA GLU A 10 9.10 -14.03 -12.47
C GLU A 10 10.21 -13.61 -13.44
N THR A 11 11.30 -13.02 -12.93
CA THR A 11 12.41 -12.53 -13.74
C THR A 11 13.75 -13.08 -13.26
N ASN A 12 14.60 -12.23 -12.71
CA ASN A 12 15.84 -12.58 -12.02
C ASN A 12 16.19 -11.44 -11.05
N VAL A 13 17.17 -11.70 -10.19
CA VAL A 13 17.61 -10.77 -9.13
C VAL A 13 17.99 -9.40 -9.70
N ASP A 14 18.75 -9.34 -10.80
CA ASP A 14 19.26 -8.07 -11.34
C ASP A 14 18.15 -7.23 -11.96
N THR A 15 17.23 -7.86 -12.69
CA THR A 15 16.05 -7.21 -13.27
C THR A 15 15.12 -6.70 -12.16
N ALA A 16 14.84 -7.52 -11.14
CA ALA A 16 13.98 -7.14 -10.02
C ALA A 16 14.55 -5.95 -9.25
N LYS A 17 15.85 -5.94 -8.95
CA LYS A 17 16.52 -4.80 -8.29
C LYS A 17 16.40 -3.52 -9.11
N LYS A 18 16.69 -3.57 -10.42
CA LYS A 18 16.57 -2.41 -11.30
C LYS A 18 15.15 -1.87 -11.36
N ALA A 19 14.15 -2.75 -11.46
CA ALA A 19 12.75 -2.37 -11.48
C ALA A 19 12.31 -1.69 -10.18
N ILE A 20 12.68 -2.24 -9.01
CA ILE A 20 12.36 -1.64 -7.72
C ILE A 20 13.07 -0.29 -7.53
N LEU A 21 14.36 -0.18 -7.86
CA LEU A 21 15.08 1.09 -7.78
C LEU A 21 14.43 2.17 -8.66
N ASN A 22 14.02 1.81 -9.88
CA ASN A 22 13.31 2.73 -10.77
C ASN A 22 11.97 3.15 -10.17
N LEU A 23 11.19 2.22 -9.60
CA LEU A 23 9.92 2.53 -8.97
C LEU A 23 10.08 3.49 -7.79
N LEU A 24 11.11 3.28 -6.96
CA LEU A 24 11.40 4.12 -5.79
C LEU A 24 11.74 5.58 -6.16
N ASN A 25 12.22 5.85 -7.38
CA ASN A 25 12.44 7.23 -7.84
C ASN A 25 11.15 8.04 -8.02
N TYR A 26 10.00 7.37 -8.17
CA TYR A 26 8.70 8.01 -8.39
C TYR A 26 7.80 8.01 -7.14
N LEU A 27 8.21 7.34 -6.06
CA LEU A 27 7.39 7.13 -4.89
C LEU A 27 8.00 7.77 -3.65
N GLN A 28 7.16 8.42 -2.86
CA GLN A 28 7.51 8.78 -1.49
C GLN A 28 7.20 7.60 -0.57
N ILE A 29 8.19 7.16 0.21
CA ILE A 29 8.02 6.07 1.17
C ILE A 29 7.45 6.59 2.48
N VAL A 30 6.44 5.89 3.00
CA VAL A 30 5.84 6.13 4.31
C VAL A 30 6.33 5.08 5.28
N ASN A 31 6.73 5.51 6.48
CA ASN A 31 7.18 4.60 7.52
C ASN A 31 5.99 3.90 8.17
N VAL A 32 6.12 2.58 8.36
CA VAL A 32 5.18 1.80 9.18
C VAL A 32 5.61 1.94 10.64
N THR A 33 4.69 2.37 11.50
CA THR A 33 4.90 2.53 12.94
C THR A 33 4.14 1.47 13.73
N LYS A 34 4.45 1.34 15.02
CA LYS A 34 3.72 0.43 15.92
C LYS A 34 2.23 0.76 15.95
N GLU A 35 1.88 2.04 15.94
CA GLU A 35 0.51 2.54 15.97
C GLU A 35 -0.26 2.10 14.72
N ILE A 36 0.37 2.18 13.54
CA ILE A 36 -0.18 1.65 12.28
C ILE A 36 -0.45 0.15 12.38
N LEU A 37 0.51 -0.62 12.91
CA LEU A 37 0.33 -2.07 13.08
C LEU A 37 -0.81 -2.39 14.04
N VAL A 38 -0.94 -1.65 15.14
CA VAL A 38 -2.04 -1.83 16.10
C VAL A 38 -3.39 -1.50 15.46
N GLN A 39 -3.47 -0.44 14.65
CA GLN A 39 -4.69 -0.09 13.93
C GLN A 39 -5.06 -1.15 12.89
N ALA A 40 -4.09 -1.66 12.13
CA ALA A 40 -4.29 -2.72 11.15
C ALA A 40 -4.85 -4.00 11.80
N VAL A 41 -4.27 -4.44 12.94
CA VAL A 41 -4.76 -5.63 13.69
C VAL A 41 -6.19 -5.44 14.18
N ARG A 42 -6.60 -4.21 14.50
CA ARG A 42 -7.93 -3.89 15.04
C ARG A 42 -8.97 -3.58 13.97
N SER A 43 -8.55 -3.47 12.72
CA SER A 43 -9.46 -3.11 11.62
C SER A 43 -10.33 -4.28 11.19
N ASP A 44 -11.44 -3.94 10.53
CA ASP A 44 -12.35 -4.89 9.91
C ASP A 44 -12.07 -5.10 8.41
N PHE A 45 -10.89 -4.67 7.93
CA PHE A 45 -10.46 -4.89 6.56
C PHE A 45 -10.13 -6.35 6.30
N GLY A 46 -10.27 -6.76 5.03
CA GLY A 46 -10.17 -8.16 4.63
C GLY A 46 -8.80 -8.78 4.92
N GLU A 47 -7.73 -8.08 4.57
CA GLU A 47 -6.35 -8.53 4.75
C GLU A 47 -5.58 -7.61 5.71
N PHE A 48 -4.65 -8.18 6.48
CA PHE A 48 -3.84 -7.40 7.42
C PHE A 48 -2.98 -6.36 6.69
N GLU A 49 -2.43 -6.73 5.54
CA GLU A 49 -1.63 -5.86 4.67
C GLU A 49 -2.42 -4.66 4.16
N ASP A 50 -3.71 -4.84 3.84
CA ASP A 50 -4.62 -3.75 3.46
C ASP A 50 -4.77 -2.75 4.61
N GLY A 51 -4.92 -3.25 5.84
CA GLY A 51 -4.87 -2.44 7.06
C GLY A 51 -3.58 -1.65 7.19
N VAL A 52 -2.43 -2.31 7.07
CA VAL A 52 -1.12 -1.64 7.21
C VAL A 52 -0.95 -0.54 6.17
N GLN A 53 -1.29 -0.80 4.91
CA GLN A 53 -1.18 0.18 3.83
C GLN A 53 -2.14 1.35 4.03
N TYR A 54 -3.38 1.06 4.39
CA TYR A 54 -4.40 2.08 4.59
C TYR A 54 -4.08 3.00 5.76
N PHE A 55 -3.78 2.45 6.94
CA PHE A 55 -3.44 3.27 8.09
C PHE A 55 -2.10 3.99 7.91
N SER A 56 -1.19 3.47 7.10
CA SER A 56 0.00 4.23 6.67
C SER A 56 -0.42 5.46 5.85
N ALA A 57 -1.32 5.32 4.88
CA ALA A 57 -1.80 6.44 4.06
C ALA A 57 -2.49 7.52 4.89
N VAL A 58 -3.30 7.13 5.88
CA VAL A 58 -4.02 8.05 6.78
C VAL A 58 -3.07 8.89 7.65
N THR A 59 -1.80 8.49 7.84
CA THR A 59 -0.81 9.33 8.55
C THR A 59 -0.28 10.50 7.73
N ILE A 60 -0.55 10.54 6.42
CA ILE A 60 -0.07 11.62 5.55
C ILE A 60 -1.05 12.77 5.58
N ASP A 61 -0.56 13.95 5.96
CA ASP A 61 -1.33 15.18 5.89
C ASP A 61 -1.75 15.50 4.45
N ASN A 62 -3.01 15.90 4.27
CA ASN A 62 -3.61 16.25 2.98
C ASN A 62 -3.64 15.12 1.94
N ILE A 63 -3.58 13.85 2.35
CA ILE A 63 -3.86 12.74 1.45
C ILE A 63 -5.30 12.85 0.91
N THR A 64 -5.47 12.78 -0.40
CA THR A 64 -6.77 13.02 -1.05
C THR A 64 -7.56 11.74 -1.32
N ALA A 65 -6.86 10.62 -1.54
CA ALA A 65 -7.47 9.33 -1.82
C ALA A 65 -6.51 8.16 -1.55
N PHE A 66 -7.09 6.98 -1.33
CA PHE A 66 -6.40 5.70 -1.35
C PHE A 66 -6.83 4.92 -2.60
N ILE A 67 -5.88 4.49 -3.41
CA ILE A 67 -6.15 3.84 -4.70
C ILE A 67 -5.99 2.33 -4.57
N THR A 68 -7.05 1.59 -4.89
CA THR A 68 -7.06 0.12 -4.84
C THR A 68 -8.05 -0.45 -5.84
N ARG A 69 -7.76 -1.67 -6.33
CA ARG A 69 -8.71 -2.46 -7.12
C ARG A 69 -9.74 -3.18 -6.23
N ASN A 70 -9.55 -3.19 -4.91
CA ASN A 70 -10.37 -3.95 -3.97
C ASN A 70 -11.23 -3.06 -3.06
N LYS A 71 -11.95 -2.08 -3.63
CA LYS A 71 -12.69 -1.05 -2.88
C LYS A 71 -13.64 -1.60 -1.80
N ARG A 72 -14.21 -2.78 -2.07
CA ARG A 72 -15.19 -3.48 -1.23
C ARG A 72 -14.67 -3.91 0.14
N ASP A 73 -13.36 -3.97 0.34
CA ASP A 73 -12.74 -4.39 1.60
C ASP A 73 -12.45 -3.20 2.54
N PHE A 74 -12.68 -1.96 2.09
CA PHE A 74 -12.40 -0.73 2.82
C PHE A 74 -13.68 -0.03 3.31
N LYS A 75 -14.57 -0.80 3.98
CA LYS A 75 -15.92 -0.33 4.36
C LYS A 75 -15.92 0.78 5.41
N THR A 76 -14.91 0.81 6.28
CA THR A 76 -14.75 1.79 7.37
C THR A 76 -13.70 2.86 7.06
N ALA A 77 -13.39 3.05 5.78
CA ALA A 77 -12.41 4.04 5.35
C ALA A 77 -12.81 5.48 5.72
N LEU A 78 -11.86 6.20 6.30
CA LEU A 78 -11.86 7.63 6.64
C LEU A 78 -11.51 8.55 5.46
N ILE A 79 -10.85 8.03 4.43
CA ILE A 79 -10.43 8.77 3.22
C ILE A 79 -11.05 8.14 1.97
N PRO A 80 -11.29 8.93 0.90
CA PRO A 80 -11.87 8.41 -0.34
C PRO A 80 -11.11 7.20 -0.89
N ILE A 81 -11.85 6.17 -1.26
CA ILE A 81 -11.31 4.99 -1.93
C ILE A 81 -11.61 5.08 -3.42
N LEU A 82 -10.57 5.05 -4.26
CA LEU A 82 -10.67 5.14 -5.72
C LEU A 82 -10.07 3.89 -6.37
N SER A 83 -10.56 3.53 -7.54
CA SER A 83 -9.88 2.63 -8.47
C SER A 83 -8.92 3.43 -9.36
N GLY A 84 -8.03 2.74 -10.06
CA GLY A 84 -7.14 3.39 -11.01
C GLY A 84 -7.86 4.07 -12.19
N GLU A 85 -9.10 3.69 -12.46
CA GLU A 85 -9.93 4.26 -13.54
C GLU A 85 -10.69 5.53 -13.10
N GLU A 86 -10.76 5.79 -11.79
CA GLU A 86 -11.43 6.96 -11.20
C GLU A 86 -10.46 8.11 -10.87
N LEU A 87 -9.17 7.94 -11.19
CA LEU A 87 -8.13 8.97 -11.17
C LEU A 87 -8.22 9.84 -12.43
#